data_AF-A0A7J6QTN2-F1
#
_entry.id   AF-A0A7J6QTN2-F1
#
_cell.length_a   1.000
_cell.length_b   1.000
_cell.length_c   1.000
_cell.angle_alpha   90.00
_cell.angle_beta   90.00
_cell.angle_gamma   90.00
#
_symmetry.space_group_name_H-M   'P 1'
#
loop_
_entity.id
_entity.type
_entity.pdbx_description
1 polymer ?
#
loop_
_entity_poly.entity_id
_entity_poly.type
_entity_poly.pdbx_seq_one_letter_code
_entity_poly.pdbx_strand_id
1 'polypeptide(L)'
;MRSADGDEGFPGNLDVTVVFTITGNKFSMEYYATTDAPTVVNLTHHVYFNLDDDHSQTIYKHVLCMPSADKFLVVENGGIPVKGEPCDVQGTVFDFTSPKALGDVLSQKDEQLTECKGVDHTFLLPGKDNDMRQLGSLYCASSGRLVIISTTQPGAQVYTGNYLPKENNAVAIETQHYPNSPNRPDFPSTLLRPGEKYYSKTEYEFTVEQA
;
A
#
# COMPACT_ATOMS: atom_id res chain seq x y z
N MET A 1 4.84 -19.74 -9.45
CA MET A 1 5.22 -19.10 -10.74
C MET A 1 6.72 -18.93 -10.76
N ARG A 2 7.35 -18.84 -11.93
CA ARG A 2 8.79 -18.60 -12.07
C ARG A 2 9.01 -17.41 -13.00
N SER A 3 9.81 -16.45 -12.55
CA SER A 3 10.45 -15.42 -13.36
C SER A 3 11.82 -15.95 -13.73
N ALA A 4 12.15 -16.00 -15.03
CA ALA A 4 13.45 -16.50 -15.47
C ALA A 4 14.55 -15.46 -15.21
N ASP A 5 15.80 -15.90 -15.17
CA ASP A 5 16.95 -14.98 -15.17
C ASP A 5 16.89 -14.04 -16.38
N GLY A 6 17.04 -12.74 -16.12
CA GLY A 6 16.96 -11.67 -17.11
C GLY A 6 15.54 -11.23 -17.47
N ASP A 7 14.49 -11.81 -16.87
CA ASP A 7 13.10 -11.39 -17.08
C ASP A 7 12.90 -9.94 -16.61
N GLU A 8 12.38 -9.08 -17.49
CA GLU A 8 12.34 -7.61 -17.34
C GLU A 8 13.68 -6.98 -16.88
N GLY A 9 14.81 -7.65 -17.11
CA GLY A 9 16.15 -7.20 -16.74
C GLY A 9 16.58 -7.55 -15.30
N PHE A 10 15.78 -8.28 -14.53
CA PHE A 10 16.15 -8.71 -13.18
C PHE A 10 17.06 -9.96 -13.20
N PRO A 11 18.15 -9.99 -12.43
CA PRO A 11 19.04 -11.14 -12.36
C PRO A 11 18.44 -12.27 -11.52
N GLY A 12 18.82 -13.51 -11.85
CA GLY A 12 18.44 -14.72 -11.13
C GLY A 12 17.05 -15.23 -11.48
N ASN A 13 16.88 -16.55 -11.43
CA ASN A 13 15.55 -17.13 -11.48
C ASN A 13 14.85 -16.88 -10.14
N LEU A 14 13.66 -16.29 -10.18
CA LEU A 14 12.81 -16.08 -9.01
C LEU A 14 11.63 -17.04 -9.03
N ASP A 15 11.62 -17.98 -8.10
CA ASP A 15 10.47 -18.86 -7.86
C ASP A 15 9.56 -18.23 -6.80
N VAL A 16 8.33 -17.89 -7.19
CA VAL A 16 7.34 -17.22 -6.33
C VAL A 16 6.13 -18.12 -6.09
N THR A 17 5.68 -18.19 -4.84
CA THR A 17 4.40 -18.79 -4.45
C THR A 17 3.54 -17.73 -3.76
N VAL A 18 2.29 -17.59 -4.21
CA VAL A 18 1.29 -16.76 -3.53
C VAL A 18 0.19 -17.68 -3.02
N VAL A 19 -0.12 -17.58 -1.73
CA VAL A 19 -1.17 -18.35 -1.08
C VAL A 19 -2.30 -17.40 -0.70
N PHE A 20 -3.47 -17.63 -1.28
CA PHE A 20 -4.70 -16.93 -0.97
C PHE A 20 -5.55 -17.79 -0.03
N THR A 21 -5.91 -17.24 1.12
CA THR A 21 -6.73 -17.95 2.12
C THR A 21 -7.92 -17.08 2.51
N ILE A 22 -9.12 -17.67 2.52
CA ILE A 22 -10.33 -17.05 3.06
C ILE A 22 -10.75 -17.84 4.29
N THR A 23 -10.84 -17.16 5.44
CA THR A 23 -11.29 -17.74 6.71
C THR A 23 -12.33 -16.83 7.34
N GLY A 24 -13.60 -17.23 7.30
CA GLY A 24 -14.71 -16.38 7.74
C GLY A 24 -14.78 -15.10 6.91
N ASN A 25 -14.56 -13.95 7.56
CA ASN A 25 -14.55 -12.63 6.95
C ASN A 25 -13.14 -12.09 6.64
N LYS A 26 -12.10 -12.91 6.79
CA LYS A 26 -10.71 -12.54 6.52
C LYS A 26 -10.25 -13.12 5.19
N PHE A 27 -9.65 -12.28 4.36
CA PHE A 27 -8.94 -12.66 3.15
C PHE A 27 -7.45 -12.33 3.33
N SER A 28 -6.60 -13.35 3.34
CA SER A 28 -5.16 -13.19 3.50
C SER A 28 -4.38 -13.63 2.26
N MET A 29 -3.30 -12.91 1.98
CA MET A 29 -2.33 -13.20 0.93
C MET A 29 -0.97 -13.36 1.55
N GLU A 30 -0.33 -14.49 1.31
CA GLU A 30 1.04 -14.77 1.73
C GLU A 30 1.92 -14.97 0.51
N TYR A 31 3.05 -14.29 0.48
CA TYR A 31 4.02 -14.34 -0.59
C TYR A 31 5.27 -15.04 -0.09
N TYR A 32 5.77 -15.97 -0.89
CA TYR A 32 7.02 -16.67 -0.65
C TYR A 32 7.86 -16.59 -1.91
N ALA A 33 9.15 -16.27 -1.79
CA ALA A 33 10.04 -16.34 -2.94
C ALA A 33 11.46 -16.79 -2.58
N THR A 34 12.12 -17.43 -3.55
CA THR A 34 13.54 -17.81 -3.50
C THR A 34 14.21 -17.50 -4.82
N THR A 35 15.52 -17.25 -4.78
CA THR A 35 16.32 -16.92 -5.97
C THR A 35 17.59 -17.76 -6.05
N ASP A 36 18.16 -17.93 -7.25
CA ASP A 36 19.47 -18.55 -7.49
C ASP A 36 20.61 -17.54 -7.76
N ALA A 37 20.30 -16.25 -7.87
CA ALA A 37 21.28 -15.15 -7.88
C ALA A 37 20.76 -13.94 -7.08
N PRO A 38 21.64 -13.05 -6.56
CA PRO A 38 21.20 -11.84 -5.87
C PRO A 38 20.28 -10.99 -6.76
N THR A 39 19.09 -10.67 -6.25
CA THR A 39 18.07 -9.91 -6.97
C THR A 39 17.28 -9.01 -6.03
N VAL A 40 16.35 -8.20 -6.54
CA VAL A 40 15.46 -7.36 -5.71
C VAL A 40 14.02 -7.83 -5.84
N VAL A 41 13.31 -7.91 -4.72
CA VAL A 41 11.95 -8.44 -4.66
C VAL A 41 11.09 -7.55 -3.76
N ASN A 42 9.97 -7.08 -4.29
CA ASN A 42 8.96 -6.35 -3.55
C ASN A 42 7.58 -6.67 -4.15
N LEU A 43 6.83 -7.55 -3.50
CA LEU A 43 5.55 -8.06 -4.01
C LEU A 43 4.39 -7.43 -3.26
N THR A 44 3.30 -7.14 -3.98
CA THR A 44 2.07 -6.55 -3.46
C THR A 44 0.84 -7.11 -4.17
N HIS A 45 -0.36 -6.73 -3.72
CA HIS A 45 -1.63 -6.99 -4.40
C HIS A 45 -2.33 -5.68 -4.72
N HIS A 46 -2.54 -5.41 -6.01
CA HIS A 46 -3.08 -4.14 -6.49
C HIS A 46 -4.62 -4.15 -6.59
N VAL A 47 -5.30 -4.47 -5.48
CA VAL A 47 -6.77 -4.43 -5.42
C VAL A 47 -7.28 -3.00 -5.30
N TYR A 48 -8.34 -2.69 -6.04
CA TYR A 48 -9.04 -1.42 -5.96
C TYR A 48 -10.32 -1.58 -5.14
N PHE A 49 -10.43 -0.83 -4.04
CA PHE A 49 -11.61 -0.80 -3.20
C PHE A 49 -12.55 0.34 -3.59
N ASN A 50 -13.81 -0.01 -3.79
CA ASN A 50 -14.95 0.89 -3.66
C ASN A 50 -16.00 0.15 -2.83
N LEU A 51 -16.15 0.57 -1.59
CA LEU A 51 -17.05 -0.04 -0.61
C LEU A 51 -18.51 0.47 -0.69
N ASP A 52 -18.81 1.43 -1.56
CA ASP A 52 -20.18 1.95 -1.73
C ASP A 52 -21.10 0.85 -2.31
N ASP A 53 -22.42 1.00 -2.20
CA ASP A 53 -23.37 0.10 -2.89
C ASP A 53 -23.49 0.43 -4.37
N ASP A 54 -23.32 1.71 -4.73
CA ASP A 54 -23.23 2.17 -6.10
C ASP A 54 -21.76 2.41 -6.47
N HIS A 55 -21.14 1.41 -7.10
CA HIS A 55 -19.75 1.51 -7.55
C HIS A 55 -19.54 2.55 -8.67
N SER A 56 -20.59 3.21 -9.15
CA SER A 56 -20.45 4.40 -10.00
C SER A 56 -20.16 5.67 -9.19
N GLN A 57 -20.23 5.66 -7.86
CA GLN A 57 -19.86 6.82 -7.05
C GLN A 57 -18.35 6.94 -6.87
N THR A 58 -17.88 8.14 -6.53
CA THR A 58 -16.47 8.35 -6.16
C THR A 58 -16.20 7.84 -4.75
N ILE A 59 -14.92 7.63 -4.42
CA ILE A 59 -14.49 7.26 -3.07
C ILE A 59 -14.50 8.42 -2.07
N TYR A 60 -15.10 9.56 -2.42
CA TYR A 60 -14.98 10.79 -1.61
C TYR A 60 -15.58 10.61 -0.21
N LYS A 61 -16.57 9.73 -0.07
CA LYS A 61 -17.21 9.39 1.20
C LYS A 61 -16.51 8.27 1.96
N HIS A 62 -15.49 7.64 1.38
CA HIS A 62 -14.70 6.64 2.08
C HIS A 62 -13.81 7.30 3.11
N VAL A 63 -13.81 6.76 4.31
CA VAL A 63 -13.03 7.24 5.43
C VAL A 63 -11.83 6.32 5.60
N LEU A 64 -10.63 6.87 5.41
CA LEU A 64 -9.36 6.18 5.63
C LEU A 64 -8.82 6.56 7.02
N CYS A 65 -8.31 5.57 7.74
CA CYS A 65 -7.66 5.75 9.03
C CYS A 65 -6.46 4.80 9.12
N MET A 66 -5.25 5.33 9.35
CA MET A 66 -4.00 4.60 9.52
C MET A 66 -3.25 5.12 10.75
N PRO A 67 -3.65 4.72 11.98
CA PRO A 67 -3.20 5.33 13.22
C PRO A 67 -1.68 5.28 13.47
N SER A 68 -1.02 4.24 12.97
CA SER A 68 0.42 4.05 13.16
C SER A 68 1.27 4.59 12.02
N ALA A 69 0.65 5.16 10.97
CA ALA A 69 1.36 5.72 9.83
C ALA A 69 1.59 7.23 10.01
N ASP A 70 2.56 7.56 10.87
CA ASP A 70 2.91 8.94 11.22
C ASP A 70 3.86 9.62 10.22
N LYS A 71 4.35 8.86 9.23
CA LYS A 71 5.24 9.37 8.18
C LYS A 71 4.84 8.91 6.78
N PHE A 72 5.20 9.70 5.79
CA PHE A 72 5.04 9.36 4.38
C PHE A 72 6.26 9.77 3.54
N LEU A 73 6.38 9.20 2.35
CA LEU A 73 7.40 9.57 1.37
C LEU A 73 6.89 10.71 0.49
N VAL A 74 7.56 11.86 0.56
CA VAL A 74 7.39 12.97 -0.39
C VAL A 74 7.94 12.53 -1.74
N VAL A 75 7.26 12.89 -2.81
CA VAL A 75 7.61 12.52 -4.18
C VAL A 75 7.83 13.73 -5.08
N GLU A 76 8.56 13.49 -6.16
CA GLU A 76 8.83 14.41 -7.26
C GLU A 76 8.79 13.66 -8.60
N ASN A 77 8.82 14.39 -9.72
CA ASN A 77 8.93 13.82 -11.07
C ASN A 77 7.85 12.78 -11.38
N GLY A 78 6.62 13.01 -10.93
CA GLY A 78 5.48 12.12 -11.13
C GLY A 78 5.49 10.84 -10.29
N GLY A 79 6.09 10.87 -9.09
CA GLY A 79 5.95 9.79 -8.09
C GLY A 79 7.24 9.17 -7.57
N ILE A 80 8.41 9.72 -7.89
CA ILE A 80 9.70 9.24 -7.39
C ILE A 80 9.95 9.80 -5.99
N PRO A 81 10.22 8.97 -4.95
CA PRO A 81 10.52 9.47 -3.62
C PRO A 81 11.74 10.40 -3.61
N VAL A 82 11.58 11.59 -3.05
CA VAL A 82 12.68 12.56 -2.89
C VAL A 82 13.76 11.99 -1.97
N LYS A 83 15.00 12.41 -2.19
CA LYS A 83 16.11 12.04 -1.30
C LYS A 83 15.97 12.72 0.05
N GLY A 84 16.13 11.96 1.14
CA GLY A 84 16.04 12.49 2.51
C GLY A 84 15.13 11.64 3.39
N GLU A 85 15.00 12.06 4.64
CA GLU A 85 14.14 11.40 5.63
C GLU A 85 12.65 11.50 5.24
N PRO A 86 11.84 10.48 5.56
CA PRO A 86 10.39 10.55 5.44
C PRO A 86 9.79 11.73 6.21
N CYS A 87 8.74 12.32 5.65
CA CYS A 87 8.07 13.50 6.21
C CYS A 87 7.00 13.09 7.23
N ASP A 88 6.86 13.86 8.31
CA ASP A 88 5.77 13.67 9.27
C ASP A 88 4.43 14.00 8.62
N VAL A 89 3.40 13.18 8.87
CA VAL A 89 2.06 13.44 8.34
C VAL A 89 1.36 14.58 9.09
N GLN A 90 1.72 14.82 10.35
CA GLN A 90 1.06 15.79 11.21
C GLN A 90 1.10 17.20 10.60
N GLY A 91 -0.08 17.84 10.51
CA GLY A 91 -0.21 19.18 9.93
C GLY A 91 -0.22 19.20 8.40
N THR A 92 -0.17 18.03 7.74
CA THR A 92 -0.30 17.90 6.29
C THR A 92 -1.70 17.39 5.90
N VAL A 93 -2.04 17.46 4.62
CA VAL A 93 -3.27 16.86 4.08
C VAL A 93 -3.29 15.33 4.24
N PHE A 94 -2.10 14.71 4.32
CA PHE A 94 -1.87 13.27 4.42
C PHE A 94 -1.95 12.71 5.85
N ASP A 95 -2.36 13.51 6.85
CA ASP A 95 -2.58 13.01 8.20
C ASP A 95 -3.81 12.08 8.26
N PHE A 96 -3.57 10.78 8.07
CA PHE A 96 -4.57 9.73 8.23
C PHE A 96 -4.47 9.05 9.60
N THR A 97 -3.73 9.61 10.57
CA THR A 97 -3.62 9.00 11.92
C THR A 97 -4.94 9.03 12.68
N SER A 98 -5.87 9.86 12.22
CA SER A 98 -7.28 9.88 12.62
C SER A 98 -8.19 9.69 11.39
N PRO A 99 -9.44 9.21 11.57
CA PRO A 99 -10.35 8.96 10.46
C PRO A 99 -10.59 10.23 9.63
N LYS A 100 -10.32 10.15 8.32
CA LYS A 100 -10.50 11.27 7.39
C LYS A 100 -11.16 10.80 6.10
N ALA A 101 -12.16 11.54 5.62
CA ALA A 101 -12.77 11.26 4.33
C ALA A 101 -11.78 11.55 3.19
N LEU A 102 -11.67 10.65 2.23
CA LEU A 102 -10.75 10.85 1.09
C LEU A 102 -11.13 12.08 0.27
N GLY A 103 -12.42 12.42 0.18
CA GLY A 103 -12.88 13.63 -0.48
C GLY A 103 -12.37 14.92 0.16
N ASP A 104 -12.22 14.94 1.50
CA ASP A 104 -11.71 16.11 2.23
C ASP A 104 -10.23 16.35 1.93
N VAL A 105 -9.47 15.29 1.66
CA VAL A 105 -8.06 15.34 1.24
C VAL A 105 -7.95 15.73 -0.22
N LEU A 106 -8.63 15.00 -1.11
CA LEU A 106 -8.56 15.17 -2.57
C LEU A 106 -9.07 16.54 -3.05
N SER A 107 -9.82 17.27 -2.20
CA SER A 107 -10.29 18.63 -2.50
C SER A 107 -9.33 19.73 -2.04
N GLN A 108 -8.25 19.40 -1.33
CA GLN A 108 -7.27 20.39 -0.87
C GLN A 108 -6.35 20.86 -1.99
N LYS A 109 -5.82 22.08 -1.84
CA LYS A 109 -4.71 22.56 -2.66
C LYS A 109 -3.40 22.24 -1.95
N ASP A 110 -2.70 21.26 -2.47
CA ASP A 110 -1.41 20.80 -1.94
C ASP A 110 -0.48 20.43 -3.12
N GLU A 111 0.81 20.70 -2.97
CA GLU A 111 1.80 20.48 -4.02
C GLU A 111 1.95 18.99 -4.36
N GLN A 112 1.94 18.11 -3.36
CA GLN A 112 2.07 16.67 -3.54
C GLN A 112 0.81 16.05 -4.15
N LEU A 113 -0.38 16.54 -3.77
CA LEU A 113 -1.62 16.13 -4.45
C LEU A 113 -1.62 16.58 -5.92
N THR A 114 -1.06 17.75 -6.22
CA THR A 114 -0.96 18.26 -7.60
C THR A 114 0.01 17.43 -8.43
N GLU A 115 1.18 17.07 -7.86
CA GLU A 115 2.21 16.25 -8.50
C GLU A 115 1.66 14.89 -8.98
N CYS A 116 0.80 14.28 -8.16
CA CYS A 116 0.26 12.94 -8.40
C CYS A 116 -1.20 12.91 -8.91
N LYS A 117 -1.86 14.07 -9.04
CA LYS A 117 -3.31 14.20 -9.33
C LYS A 117 -4.22 13.51 -8.31
N GLY A 118 -3.78 13.44 -7.05
CA GLY A 118 -4.47 12.74 -5.97
C GLY A 118 -3.47 12.20 -4.96
N VAL A 119 -3.90 11.24 -4.14
CA VAL A 119 -2.97 10.52 -3.27
C VAL A 119 -2.33 9.41 -4.09
N ASP A 120 -1.00 9.44 -4.19
CA ASP A 120 -0.17 8.36 -4.71
C ASP A 120 1.14 8.32 -3.91
N HIS A 121 1.03 8.02 -2.62
CA HIS A 121 2.15 8.12 -1.68
C HIS A 121 2.30 6.86 -0.83
N THR A 122 3.56 6.54 -0.48
CA THR A 122 3.87 5.49 0.48
C THR A 122 3.79 6.06 1.89
N PHE A 123 2.93 5.48 2.71
CA PHE A 123 2.84 5.69 4.14
C PHE A 123 3.67 4.64 4.86
N LEU A 124 4.47 5.08 5.83
CA LEU A 124 5.37 4.20 6.57
C LEU A 124 4.60 3.54 7.73
N LEU A 125 4.84 2.25 7.93
CA LEU A 125 4.33 1.47 9.03
C LEU A 125 5.52 1.02 9.91
N PRO A 126 5.77 1.71 11.04
CA PRO A 126 6.88 1.38 11.92
C PRO A 126 6.69 0.00 12.56
N GLY A 127 7.80 -0.69 12.85
CA GLY A 127 7.81 -2.01 13.45
C GLY A 127 8.97 -2.87 12.93
N LYS A 128 9.03 -4.12 13.39
CA LYS A 128 10.05 -5.07 12.93
C LYS A 128 9.58 -5.77 11.66
N ASP A 129 10.53 -6.13 10.81
CA ASP A 129 10.25 -6.94 9.61
C ASP A 129 9.59 -8.26 10.01
N ASN A 130 8.63 -8.69 9.20
CA ASN A 130 7.83 -9.90 9.38
C ASN A 130 6.84 -9.90 10.56
N ASP A 131 6.84 -8.89 11.43
CA ASP A 131 5.80 -8.74 12.45
C ASP A 131 4.48 -8.29 11.80
N MET A 132 3.42 -9.07 12.00
CA MET A 132 2.08 -8.73 11.53
C MET A 132 1.53 -7.56 12.34
N ARG A 133 1.15 -6.48 11.66
CA ARG A 133 0.72 -5.22 12.25
C ARG A 133 -0.53 -4.71 11.57
N GLN A 134 -1.43 -4.11 12.31
CA GLN A 134 -2.58 -3.43 11.72
C GLN A 134 -2.10 -2.11 11.11
N LEU A 135 -2.29 -1.96 9.79
CA LEU A 135 -2.01 -0.73 9.05
C LEU A 135 -3.09 0.32 9.35
N GLY A 136 -4.36 -0.09 9.25
CA GLY A 136 -5.48 0.84 9.28
C GLY A 136 -6.77 0.23 8.76
N SER A 137 -7.69 1.10 8.35
CA SER A 137 -9.00 0.70 7.85
C SER A 137 -9.56 1.67 6.81
N LEU A 138 -10.43 1.13 5.94
CA LEU A 138 -11.23 1.89 4.99
C LEU A 138 -12.71 1.62 5.26
N TYR A 139 -13.48 2.68 5.50
CA TYR A 139 -14.91 2.61 5.84
C TYR A 139 -15.76 3.36 4.83
N CYS A 140 -17.00 2.92 4.60
CA CYS A 140 -17.99 3.65 3.82
C CYS A 140 -19.37 3.64 4.52
N ALA A 141 -19.83 4.82 4.92
CA ALA A 141 -21.06 4.96 5.71
C ALA A 141 -22.34 4.60 4.94
N SER A 142 -22.37 4.75 3.61
CA SER A 142 -23.58 4.43 2.82
C SER A 142 -23.92 2.95 2.85
N SER A 143 -22.91 2.09 2.86
CA SER A 143 -23.06 0.62 2.90
C SER A 143 -22.80 0.02 4.29
N GLY A 144 -22.24 0.80 5.22
CA GLY A 144 -21.75 0.34 6.52
C GLY A 144 -20.51 -0.57 6.44
N ARG A 145 -19.93 -0.78 5.25
CA ARG A 145 -18.80 -1.71 5.04
C ARG A 145 -17.50 -1.12 5.56
N LEU A 146 -16.74 -1.96 6.25
CA LEU A 146 -15.41 -1.67 6.78
C LEU A 146 -14.42 -2.76 6.32
N VAL A 147 -13.25 -2.34 5.86
CA VAL A 147 -12.10 -3.22 5.64
C VAL A 147 -10.99 -2.81 6.58
N ILE A 148 -10.55 -3.73 7.45
CA ILE A 148 -9.36 -3.57 8.29
C ILE A 148 -8.19 -4.24 7.59
N ILE A 149 -7.07 -3.54 7.51
CA ILE A 149 -5.89 -3.96 6.76
C ILE A 149 -4.76 -4.22 7.76
N SER A 150 -4.18 -5.40 7.68
CA SER A 150 -2.98 -5.77 8.45
C SER A 150 -1.91 -6.33 7.52
N THR A 151 -0.65 -6.10 7.83
CA THR A 151 0.47 -6.54 6.99
C THR A 151 1.76 -6.74 7.79
N THR A 152 2.68 -7.51 7.21
CA THR A 152 4.07 -7.61 7.67
C THR A 152 4.98 -6.59 7.00
N GLN A 153 4.50 -5.87 5.98
CA GLN A 153 5.29 -4.92 5.18
C GLN A 153 5.58 -3.62 5.95
N PRO A 154 6.70 -2.93 5.65
CA PRO A 154 7.08 -1.71 6.36
C PRO A 154 6.33 -0.47 5.86
N GLY A 155 5.55 -0.54 4.78
CA GLY A 155 4.77 0.58 4.30
C GLY A 155 3.56 0.16 3.47
N ALA A 156 2.78 1.16 3.08
CA ALA A 156 1.63 0.99 2.19
C ALA A 156 1.52 2.16 1.21
N GLN A 157 1.47 1.86 -0.09
CA GLN A 157 1.10 2.85 -1.10
C GLN A 157 -0.41 3.07 -1.05
N VAL A 158 -0.84 4.31 -0.91
CA VAL A 158 -2.26 4.68 -1.09
C VAL A 158 -2.36 5.38 -2.44
N TYR A 159 -3.08 4.75 -3.37
CA TYR A 159 -3.33 5.28 -4.70
C TYR A 159 -4.82 5.47 -4.94
N THR A 160 -5.26 6.70 -5.16
CA THR A 160 -6.69 7.04 -5.30
C THR A 160 -7.24 6.90 -6.71
N GLY A 161 -6.61 6.11 -7.58
CA GLY A 161 -7.16 5.83 -8.92
C GLY A 161 -7.06 7.03 -9.87
N ASN A 162 -6.02 7.85 -9.71
CA ASN A 162 -5.86 9.17 -10.34
C ASN A 162 -5.81 9.13 -11.88
N TYR A 163 -5.49 7.97 -12.45
CA TYR A 163 -5.41 7.75 -13.90
C TYR A 163 -6.42 6.72 -14.41
N LEU A 164 -7.38 6.30 -13.57
CA LEU A 164 -8.47 5.46 -14.04
C LEU A 164 -9.37 6.25 -15.01
N PRO A 165 -10.04 5.59 -15.97
CA PRO A 165 -11.00 6.27 -16.86
C PRO A 165 -12.07 7.06 -16.10
N LYS A 166 -12.37 6.61 -14.88
CA LYS A 166 -13.17 7.33 -13.90
C LYS A 166 -12.30 7.63 -12.69
N GLU A 167 -11.74 8.84 -12.67
CA GLU A 167 -10.88 9.32 -11.59
C GLU A 167 -11.57 9.18 -10.24
N ASN A 168 -10.80 8.83 -9.21
CA ASN A 168 -11.25 8.76 -7.82
C ASN A 168 -12.47 7.85 -7.60
N ASN A 169 -12.63 6.81 -8.42
CA ASN A 169 -13.70 5.83 -8.27
C ASN A 169 -13.33 4.64 -7.38
N ALA A 170 -12.03 4.41 -7.14
CA ALA A 170 -11.56 3.37 -6.25
C ALA A 170 -10.18 3.73 -5.68
N VAL A 171 -9.83 3.14 -4.54
CA VAL A 171 -8.52 3.30 -3.90
C VAL A 171 -7.79 1.96 -3.81
N ALA A 172 -6.52 1.95 -4.18
CA ALA A 172 -5.62 0.85 -3.90
C ALA A 172 -4.82 1.15 -2.63
N ILE A 173 -4.64 0.13 -1.80
CA ILE A 173 -3.82 0.18 -0.58
C ILE A 173 -2.84 -0.99 -0.65
N GLU A 174 -1.68 -0.72 -1.22
CA GLU A 174 -0.67 -1.70 -1.59
C GLU A 174 0.38 -1.79 -0.50
N THR A 175 0.30 -2.82 0.32
CA THR A 175 1.27 -3.08 1.38
C THR A 175 2.57 -3.61 0.79
N GLN A 176 3.68 -2.89 0.96
CA GLN A 176 4.96 -3.22 0.32
C GLN A 176 6.16 -2.54 1.02
N HIS A 177 7.37 -2.90 0.61
CA HIS A 177 8.55 -2.09 0.90
C HIS A 177 8.51 -0.78 0.12
N TYR A 178 9.31 0.20 0.54
CA TYR A 178 9.29 1.52 -0.04
C TYR A 178 9.70 1.50 -1.53
N PRO A 179 9.02 2.25 -2.40
CA PRO A 179 9.46 2.42 -3.78
C PRO A 179 10.89 2.99 -3.79
N ASN A 180 11.65 2.61 -4.82
CA ASN A 180 13.05 3.02 -5.00
C ASN A 180 14.05 2.52 -3.92
N SER A 181 13.66 1.59 -3.03
CA SER A 181 14.57 0.97 -2.04
C SER A 181 15.90 0.45 -2.59
N PRO A 182 15.99 -0.17 -3.80
CA PRO A 182 17.27 -0.57 -4.37
C PRO A 182 18.30 0.56 -4.55
N ASN A 183 17.84 1.81 -4.70
CA ASN A 183 18.69 2.99 -4.86
C ASN A 183 18.77 3.85 -3.58
N ARG A 184 18.16 3.38 -2.48
CA ARG A 184 18.00 4.10 -1.21
C ARG A 184 18.53 3.23 -0.07
N PRO A 185 19.84 3.28 0.23
CA PRO A 185 20.42 2.47 1.31
C PRO A 185 19.91 2.85 2.70
N ASP A 186 19.23 4.00 2.82
CA ASP A 186 18.50 4.46 3.99
C ASP A 186 17.12 3.81 4.15
N PHE A 187 16.61 3.09 3.14
CA PHE A 187 15.32 2.40 3.18
C PHE A 187 15.48 0.91 3.55
N PRO A 188 14.40 0.25 4.04
CA PRO A 188 14.37 -1.20 4.22
C PRO A 188 14.76 -1.92 2.94
N SER A 189 15.70 -2.86 3.04
CA SER A 189 16.26 -3.52 1.86
C SER A 189 15.26 -4.46 1.20
N THR A 190 15.16 -4.40 -0.12
CA THR A 190 14.39 -5.34 -0.95
C THR A 190 15.28 -6.44 -1.56
N LEU A 191 16.53 -6.54 -1.12
CA LEU A 191 17.52 -7.45 -1.68
C LEU A 191 17.29 -8.89 -1.20
N LEU A 192 17.23 -9.84 -2.14
CA LEU A 192 17.12 -11.27 -1.86
C LEU A 192 18.35 -12.00 -2.42
N ARG A 193 19.01 -12.80 -1.59
CA ARG A 193 20.19 -13.60 -1.95
C ARG A 193 19.87 -15.09 -2.06
N PRO A 194 20.70 -15.86 -2.79
CA PRO A 194 20.63 -17.32 -2.75
C PRO A 194 20.73 -17.85 -1.32
N GLY A 195 19.82 -18.73 -0.95
CA GLY A 195 19.71 -19.30 0.40
C GLY A 195 18.81 -18.51 1.36
N GLU A 196 18.46 -17.26 1.04
CA GLU A 196 17.46 -16.49 1.78
C GLU A 196 16.04 -16.84 1.29
N LYS A 197 15.05 -16.50 2.11
CA LYS A 197 13.64 -16.65 1.78
C LYS A 197 12.95 -15.30 1.92
N TYR A 198 12.28 -14.88 0.87
CA TYR A 198 11.33 -13.79 0.93
C TYR A 198 10.03 -14.29 1.57
N TYR A 199 9.47 -13.49 2.48
CA TYR A 199 8.15 -13.68 3.03
C TYR A 199 7.46 -12.33 3.22
N SER A 200 6.18 -12.26 2.86
CA SER A 200 5.30 -11.19 3.31
C SER A 200 3.86 -11.66 3.40
N LYS A 201 3.07 -11.00 4.25
CA LYS A 201 1.65 -11.28 4.43
C LYS A 201 0.84 -10.01 4.50
N THR A 202 -0.32 -10.03 3.87
CA THR A 202 -1.36 -9.01 3.98
C THR A 202 -2.69 -9.68 4.26
N GLU A 203 -3.46 -9.10 5.18
CA GLU A 203 -4.79 -9.57 5.55
C GLU A 203 -5.77 -8.42 5.46
N TYR A 204 -6.89 -8.69 4.79
CA TYR A 204 -8.06 -7.84 4.74
C TYR A 204 -9.17 -8.51 5.56
N GLU A 205 -9.60 -7.88 6.65
CA GLU A 205 -10.75 -8.31 7.44
C GLU A 205 -11.95 -7.43 7.10
N PHE A 206 -13.02 -8.06 6.61
CA PHE A 206 -14.24 -7.37 6.21
C PHE A 206 -15.27 -7.40 7.34
N THR A 207 -15.86 -6.27 7.67
CA THR A 207 -16.96 -6.21 8.65
C THR A 207 -17.98 -5.16 8.25
N VAL A 208 -19.05 -5.06 9.03
CA VAL A 208 -20.08 -4.03 8.89
C VAL A 208 -20.23 -3.30 10.22
N GLU A 209 -20.24 -1.98 10.18
CA GLU A 209 -20.62 -1.14 11.32
C GLU A 209 -22.10 -0.78 11.19
N GLN A 210 -22.86 -0.95 12.28
CA GLN A 210 -24.23 -0.42 12.34
C GLN A 210 -24.17 1.03 12.79
N ALA A 211 -24.82 1.91 12.03
CA ALA A 211 -25.00 3.32 12.38
C ALA A 211 -25.90 3.51 13.61
#